data_AF-A0A5K1DDL7-F1
#
_entry.id   AF-A0A5K1DDL7-F1
#
_cell.length_a   1.000
_cell.length_b   1.000
_cell.length_c   1.000
_cell.angle_alpha   90.00
_cell.angle_beta   90.00
_cell.angle_gamma   90.00
#
_symmetry.space_group_name_H-M   'P 1'
#
loop_
_entity.id
_entity.type
_entity.pdbx_description
1 polymer ?
#
loop_
_entity_poly.entity_id
_entity_poly.type
_entity_poly.pdbx_seq_one_letter_code
_entity_poly.pdbx_strand_id
1 'polypeptide(L)' 'DSPVGTGYSYVEDKKSTVKTDEEAATDLTTLLITLFNSTESLQRSPLYIVAESYGGKHAVTLGLSVYDAIKAKKLKATLG' A
#
# COMPACT_ATOMS: atom_id res chain seq x y z
N ASP A 1 -9.08 -0.94 -5.19
CA ASP A 1 -9.41 -2.04 -4.26
C ASP A 1 -8.19 -2.89 -3.99
N SER A 2 -8.12 -3.58 -2.85
CA SER A 2 -6.98 -4.45 -2.50
C SER A 2 -7.42 -5.56 -1.55
N PRO A 3 -6.87 -6.79 -1.67
CA PRO A 3 -5.86 -7.23 -2.65
C PRO A 3 -6.41 -7.40 -4.07
N VAL A 4 -5.55 -7.80 -5.02
CA VAL A 4 -5.99 -8.21 -6.35
C VAL A 4 -7.02 -9.34 -6.25
N GLY A 5 -8.11 -9.24 -7.01
CA GLY A 5 -9.30 -10.08 -6.90
C GLY A 5 -10.43 -9.47 -6.06
N THR A 6 -10.20 -8.35 -5.36
CA THR A 6 -11.24 -7.59 -4.66
C THR A 6 -11.80 -6.48 -5.54
N GLY A 7 -13.13 -6.37 -5.63
CA GLY A 7 -13.80 -5.29 -6.36
C GLY A 7 -13.37 -5.25 -7.83
N TYR A 8 -12.85 -4.10 -8.26
CA TYR A 8 -12.34 -3.91 -9.63
C TYR A 8 -10.85 -4.20 -9.81
N SER A 9 -10.13 -4.55 -8.75
CA SER A 9 -8.72 -4.94 -8.87
C SER A 9 -8.63 -6.38 -9.34
N TYR A 10 -7.97 -6.64 -10.49
CA TYR A 10 -7.86 -7.99 -11.07
C TYR A 10 -6.45 -8.29 -11.58
N VAL A 11 -6.21 -9.57 -11.85
CA VAL A 11 -5.02 -10.09 -12.53
C VAL A 11 -5.47 -11.00 -13.66
N GLU A 12 -4.71 -11.03 -14.76
CA GLU A 12 -5.00 -11.91 -15.90
C GLU A 12 -4.74 -13.38 -15.57
N ASP A 13 -3.60 -13.66 -14.92
CA ASP A 13 -3.31 -14.99 -14.38
C ASP A 13 -3.76 -15.08 -12.92
N LYS A 14 -4.75 -15.94 -12.66
CA LYS A 14 -5.27 -16.20 -11.31
C LYS A 14 -4.21 -16.69 -10.32
N LYS A 15 -3.09 -17.27 -10.81
CA LYS A 15 -1.97 -17.67 -9.97
C LYS A 15 -1.25 -16.47 -9.33
N SER A 16 -1.39 -15.28 -9.91
CA SER A 16 -0.82 -14.02 -9.40
C SER A 16 -1.64 -13.36 -8.30
N THR A 17 -2.60 -14.08 -7.72
CA THR A 17 -3.30 -13.62 -6.51
C THR A 17 -2.41 -13.79 -5.29
N VAL A 18 -2.32 -12.73 -4.47
CA VAL A 18 -1.55 -12.74 -3.23
C VAL A 18 -2.00 -13.86 -2.30
N LYS A 19 -1.06 -14.41 -1.54
CA LYS A 19 -1.24 -15.52 -0.60
C LYS A 19 -1.03 -15.11 0.85
N THR A 20 -0.43 -13.94 1.08
CA THR A 20 -0.08 -13.43 2.41
C THR A 20 -0.46 -11.96 2.56
N ASP A 21 -0.62 -11.50 3.80
CA ASP A 21 -0.89 -10.08 4.06
C ASP A 21 0.34 -9.21 3.72
N GLU A 22 1.54 -9.78 3.82
CA GLU A 22 2.80 -9.14 3.44
C GLU A 22 2.89 -8.88 1.93
N GLU A 23 2.47 -9.85 1.11
CA GLU A 23 2.36 -9.65 -0.34
C GLU A 23 1.33 -8.56 -0.67
N ALA A 24 0.15 -8.59 -0.04
CA ALA A 24 -0.85 -7.54 -0.21
C ALA A 24 -0.33 -6.15 0.18
N ALA A 25 0.41 -6.05 1.30
CA ALA A 25 1.04 -4.81 1.75
C ALA A 25 2.13 -4.33 0.79
N THR A 26 2.90 -5.26 0.21
CA THR A 26 3.95 -4.94 -0.78
C THR A 26 3.35 -4.35 -2.05
N ASP A 27 2.25 -4.93 -2.56
CA ASP A 27 1.53 -4.43 -3.73
C ASP A 27 0.94 -3.04 -3.46
N LEU A 28 0.27 -2.86 -2.32
CA LEU A 28 -0.26 -1.55 -1.88
C LEU A 28 0.86 -0.51 -1.70
N THR A 29 2.01 -0.90 -1.17
CA THR A 29 3.17 0.01 -1.02
C THR A 29 3.71 0.42 -2.39
N THR A 30 3.74 -0.50 -3.36
CA THR A 30 4.14 -0.20 -4.74
C THR A 30 3.18 0.79 -5.40
N LEU A 31 1.88 0.65 -5.17
CA LEU A 31 0.88 1.63 -5.59
C LEU A 31 1.14 3.01 -4.97
N LEU A 32 1.38 3.07 -3.65
CA LEU A 32 1.66 4.33 -2.94
C LEU A 32 2.93 5.01 -3.46
N ILE A 33 4.00 4.25 -3.69
CA ILE A 33 5.25 4.76 -4.31
C ILE A 33 4.95 5.40 -5.66
N THR A 34 4.19 4.72 -6.51
CA THR A 34 3.84 5.21 -7.84
C THR A 34 3.02 6.51 -7.76
N LEU A 35 2.01 6.55 -6.89
CA LEU A 35 1.13 7.71 -6.73
C LEU A 35 1.83 8.93 -6.13
N PHE A 36 2.50 8.75 -4.98
CA PHE A 36 3.14 9.85 -4.25
C PHE A 36 4.35 10.40 -5.02
N ASN A 37 5.17 9.53 -5.62
CA ASN A 37 6.36 9.99 -6.33
C ASN A 37 6.02 10.73 -7.63
N SER A 38 4.84 10.48 -8.21
CA SER A 38 4.36 11.14 -9.42
C SER A 38 3.56 12.41 -9.15
N THR A 39 3.18 12.68 -7.89
CA THR A 39 2.27 13.78 -7.55
C THR A 39 2.83 14.63 -6.40
N GLU A 40 3.41 15.80 -6.70
CA GLU A 40 4.05 16.66 -5.69
C GLU A 40 3.12 17.13 -4.57
N SER A 41 1.84 17.36 -4.86
CA SER A 41 0.88 17.80 -3.84
C SER A 41 0.70 16.75 -2.74
N LEU A 42 0.69 15.47 -3.09
CA LEU A 42 0.60 14.38 -2.11
C LEU A 42 1.83 14.30 -1.20
N GLN A 43 3.02 14.63 -1.72
CA GLN A 43 4.28 14.61 -0.95
C GLN A 43 4.30 15.67 0.17
N ARG A 44 3.47 16.72 0.06
CA ARG A 44 3.35 17.80 1.06
C ARG A 44 2.28 17.50 2.11
N SER A 45 1.49 16.45 1.94
CA SER A 45 0.43 16.05 2.86
C SER A 45 0.85 14.84 3.70
N PRO A 46 0.48 14.78 4.99
CA PRO A 46 0.69 13.58 5.79
C PRO A 46 -0.16 12.41 5.25
N LEU A 47 0.44 11.23 5.21
CA LEU A 47 -0.23 9.97 4.88
C LEU A 47 -0.78 9.34 6.18
N TYR A 48 -2.09 9.12 6.23
CA TYR A 48 -2.76 8.38 7.29
C TYR A 48 -3.30 7.05 6.75
N ILE A 49 -3.13 5.98 7.52
CA ILE A 49 -3.67 4.66 7.22
C ILE A 49 -4.71 4.33 8.27
N VAL A 50 -5.96 4.14 7.85
CA VAL A 50 -7.10 3.82 8.71
C VAL A 50 -7.80 2.57 8.18
N ALA A 51 -8.41 1.80 9.07
CA ALA A 51 -9.09 0.59 8.67
C ALA A 51 -10.17 0.12 9.67
N GLU A 52 -10.98 -0.82 9.20
CA GLU A 52 -12.07 -1.47 9.94
C GLU A 52 -11.99 -2.99 9.73
N SER A 53 -12.46 -3.79 10.69
CA SER A 53 -12.57 -5.25 10.58
C SER A 53 -11.21 -5.88 10.21
N TYR A 54 -11.15 -6.79 9.23
CA TYR A 54 -9.90 -7.41 8.77
C TYR A 54 -8.89 -6.40 8.23
N GLY A 55 -9.38 -5.23 7.80
CA GLY A 55 -8.52 -4.12 7.40
C GLY A 55 -7.56 -3.67 8.51
N GLY A 56 -7.86 -3.92 9.79
CA GLY A 56 -6.93 -3.63 10.89
C GLY A 56 -5.61 -4.40 10.75
N LYS A 57 -5.65 -5.66 10.30
CA LYS A 57 -4.45 -6.46 10.02
C LYS A 57 -3.68 -5.87 8.84
N HIS A 58 -4.40 -5.56 7.75
CA HIS A 58 -3.80 -4.93 6.57
C HIS A 58 -3.17 -3.57 6.89
N ALA A 59 -3.80 -2.74 7.73
CA ALA A 59 -3.31 -1.42 8.09
C ALA A 59 -1.99 -1.48 8.84
N VAL A 60 -1.84 -2.42 9.79
CA VAL A 60 -0.59 -2.63 10.52
C VAL A 60 0.51 -3.12 9.57
N THR A 61 0.24 -4.15 8.76
CA THR A 61 1.23 -4.69 7.82
C THR A 61 1.64 -3.66 6.75
N LEU A 62 0.67 -2.92 6.20
CA LEU A 62 0.93 -1.82 5.27
C LEU A 62 1.71 -0.70 5.92
N GLY A 63 1.36 -0.30 7.15
CA GLY A 63 2.06 0.75 7.89
C GLY A 63 3.54 0.44 8.08
N LEU A 64 3.89 -0.80 8.43
CA LEU A 64 5.28 -1.25 8.52
C LEU A 64 6.00 -1.19 7.16
N SER A 65 5.37 -1.73 6.11
CA SER A 65 5.92 -1.72 4.75
C SER A 65 6.16 -0.28 4.22
N VAL A 66 5.20 0.61 4.47
CA VAL A 66 5.29 2.05 4.13
C VAL A 66 6.39 2.73 4.93
N TYR A 67 6.48 2.47 6.23
CA TYR A 67 7.53 3.02 7.08
C TYR A 67 8.93 2.65 6.56
N ASP A 68 9.15 1.37 6.23
CA ASP A 68 10.40 0.90 5.67
C ASP A 68 10.69 1.51 4.28
N ALA A 69 9.67 1.67 3.43
CA ALA A 69 9.80 2.31 2.12
C ALA A 69 10.16 3.81 2.23
N ILE A 70 9.60 4.53 3.20
CA ILE A 70 9.94 5.93 3.49
C ILE A 70 11.38 6.02 4.01
N LYS A 71 11.75 5.17 4.98
CA LYS A 71 13.11 5.12 5.53
C LYS A 71 14.15 4.81 4.44
N ALA A 72 13.82 3.94 3.49
CA ALA A 72 14.64 3.63 2.33
C ALA A 72 14.62 4.70 1.22
N LYS A 73 13.89 5.82 1.42
CA LYS A 73 13.68 6.90 0.45
C LYS A 73 13.05 6.45 -0.89
N LYS A 74 12.36 5.32 -0.89
CA LYS A 74 11.62 4.81 -2.06
C LYS A 74 10.25 5.46 -2.18
N LEU A 75 9.61 5.75 -1.06
CA LEU A 75 8.32 6.44 -0.97
C LEU A 75 8.52 7.87 -0.47
N LYS A 76 8.15 8.87 -1.28
CA LYS A 76 8.16 10.30 -0.89
C LYS A 76 6.88 10.66 -0.14
N ALA A 77 6.75 10.18 1.09
CA ALA A 77 5.63 10.49 1.96
C ALA A 77 6.11 10.76 3.40
N THR A 78 5.31 11.52 4.15
CA THR A 78 5.45 11.64 5.59
C THR A 78 4.33 10.84 6.22
N LEU A 79 4.65 9.79 6.98
CA LEU A 79 3.65 9.06 7.75
C LEU A 79 3.18 9.93 8.91
N GLY A 80 1.87 10.14 9.02
CA GLY A 80 1.23 11.02 10.01
C GLY A 80 0.89 10.36 11.33
#